data_AF-A0A9R1URP8-F1
#
_entry.id   AF-A0A9R1URP8-F1
#
_cell.length_a   1.000
_cell.length_b   1.000
_cell.length_c   1.000
_cell.angle_alpha   90.00
_cell.angle_beta   90.00
_cell.angle_gamma   90.00
#
_symmetry.space_group_name_H-M   'P 1'
#
loop_
_entity.id
_entity.type
_entity.pdbx_description
1 polymer ?
#
loop_
_entity_poly.entity_id
_entity_poly.type
_entity_poly.pdbx_seq_one_letter_code
_entity_poly.pdbx_strand_id
1 'polypeptide(L)'
;MDSARSWLHKFQPRERLRSNTRRRDSISDVEDSNNPAMDEEASNITKQKVAAAKQYIENHYKEQMRNLQERRERRILLEQKLADGDVSEEDQNNLLRFLEKKETEYMRLQRHKMGVDDFELLTMIGKGAFGEVRICREKTTATVYAMKKLKKSEMLRRGQVEHVKAERNLLAEVDSNCIVKLYCSFQDNEYLYLIMEYLPGGDMMTLLMRKDTLTEDEARFYVAETVLAIESIHKHNYVHRDIKPDNLLLDRYGHLRLSDFGLCKPLDCSTLEETDFATGDHVSNSTGEGHSAAPKRTQQEQLQHWQKNRRTLAYSTVGTPDYIAPEVLLKKGYSLECDWWSLGAIMYEMLVGYPPFYSDDPMSTCRKIVHWKSHLKFPQEAQLSFEAKDLISRLLCNVNHRLGSKGAHEIKVHPWFKGIDWDRIYHMDAAFIPEVKDELDTQNFEKFEESEHQIKSSSRSGPWRRMLSSKDINFVGYTYKNFEIVNDYQVPGMAELKKKKNKPKRPTIKSLFEEEPGQESS
;
A
#
# COMPACT_ATOMS: atom_id res chain seq x y z
N MET A 1 -10.78 5.06 39.64
CA MET A 1 -9.35 5.23 39.30
C MET A 1 -8.41 4.74 40.41
N ASP A 2 -8.91 4.13 41.49
CA ASP A 2 -8.07 3.74 42.64
C ASP A 2 -7.52 2.31 42.61
N SER A 3 -8.02 1.45 41.72
CA SER A 3 -7.57 0.05 41.68
C SER A 3 -6.23 -0.15 40.94
N ALA A 4 -5.76 0.84 40.17
CA ALA A 4 -4.50 0.74 39.41
C ALA A 4 -3.27 1.16 40.23
N ARG A 5 -3.43 1.94 41.31
CA ARG A 5 -2.32 2.36 42.19
C ARG A 5 -1.89 1.27 43.17
N SER A 6 -2.77 0.32 43.51
CA SER A 6 -2.50 -0.74 44.48
C SER A 6 -1.52 -1.81 43.97
N TRP A 7 -1.43 -2.01 42.64
CA TRP A 7 -0.56 -3.03 42.06
C TRP A 7 0.92 -2.63 42.03
N LEU A 8 1.23 -1.33 41.92
CA LEU A 8 2.60 -0.80 41.83
C LEU A 8 3.36 -0.80 43.17
N HIS A 9 2.68 -0.87 44.32
CA HIS A 9 3.32 -0.89 45.63
C HIS A 9 3.76 -2.28 46.11
N LYS A 10 3.48 -3.35 45.35
CA LYS A 10 3.85 -4.74 45.74
C LYS A 10 5.29 -5.15 45.39
N PHE A 11 6.07 -4.29 44.74
CA PHE A 11 7.48 -4.54 44.40
C PHE A 11 8.43 -3.57 45.13
N GLN A 12 8.34 -3.53 46.47
CA GLN A 12 9.46 -3.05 47.29
C GLN A 12 10.20 -4.26 47.88
N PRO A 13 11.54 -4.34 47.78
CA PRO A 13 12.31 -5.42 48.37
C PRO A 13 12.15 -5.41 49.89
N ARG A 14 11.60 -6.48 50.47
CA ARG A 14 11.65 -6.72 51.92
C ARG A 14 13.05 -7.21 52.29
N GLU A 15 13.84 -6.35 52.93
CA GLU A 15 15.02 -6.78 53.68
C GLU A 15 14.59 -7.75 54.78
N ARG A 16 14.96 -9.03 54.64
CA ARG A 16 14.83 -10.02 55.71
C ARG A 16 16.13 -10.03 56.50
N LEU A 17 16.11 -9.41 57.68
CA LEU A 17 17.06 -9.74 58.75
C LEU A 17 16.94 -11.26 59.04
N ARG A 18 18.02 -12.00 58.84
CA ARG A 18 18.19 -13.35 59.40
C ARG A 18 19.23 -13.28 60.52
N SER A 19 18.75 -13.63 61.71
CA SER A 19 19.50 -13.76 62.96
C SER A 19 20.60 -14.82 62.87
N ASN A 20 21.79 -14.43 63.33
CA ASN A 20 22.96 -15.28 63.55
C ASN A 20 22.68 -16.36 64.59
N THR A 21 22.87 -17.63 64.24
CA THR A 21 23.08 -18.71 65.22
C THR A 21 24.45 -19.32 64.93
N ARG A 22 25.39 -19.08 65.86
CA ARG A 22 26.75 -19.61 65.84
C ARG A 22 26.75 -21.12 66.09
N ARG A 23 27.46 -21.90 65.26
CA ARG A 23 28.26 -23.04 65.71
C ARG A 23 29.57 -23.08 64.92
N ARG A 24 30.67 -23.16 65.67
CA ARG A 24 32.06 -23.34 65.22
C ARG A 24 32.19 -24.68 64.49
N ASP A 25 33.02 -24.73 63.45
CA ASP A 25 34.25 -25.55 63.44
C ASP A 25 35.12 -25.28 62.19
N SER A 26 36.34 -24.79 62.49
CA SER A 26 37.66 -25.09 61.88
C SER A 26 37.90 -25.21 60.35
N ILE A 27 38.82 -24.34 59.88
CA ILE A 27 40.00 -24.59 58.98
C ILE A 27 40.01 -23.98 57.56
N SER A 28 41.11 -23.22 57.35
CA SER A 28 41.89 -22.83 56.15
C SER A 28 41.36 -21.82 55.13
N ASP A 29 41.88 -20.59 55.28
CA ASP A 29 42.46 -19.67 54.29
C ASP A 29 42.38 -20.04 52.80
N VAL A 30 41.69 -19.20 52.01
CA VAL A 30 42.17 -18.67 50.72
C VAL A 30 41.64 -17.25 50.55
N GLU A 31 42.53 -16.33 50.17
CA GLU A 31 42.35 -14.89 50.01
C GLU A 31 41.22 -14.50 49.04
N ASP A 32 40.32 -13.64 49.49
CA ASP A 32 39.23 -13.06 48.70
C ASP A 32 39.66 -11.69 48.15
N SER A 33 39.74 -11.59 46.83
CA SER A 33 40.04 -10.35 46.12
C SER A 33 38.73 -9.64 45.78
N ASN A 34 38.56 -8.45 46.34
CA ASN A 34 37.48 -7.50 46.06
C ASN A 34 37.13 -7.42 44.58
N ASN A 35 35.88 -7.76 44.22
CA ASN A 35 35.28 -7.35 42.96
C ASN A 35 33.92 -6.68 43.26
N PRO A 36 33.72 -5.39 42.92
CA PRO A 36 32.45 -4.71 43.19
C PRO A 36 31.37 -5.29 42.27
N ALA A 37 30.17 -5.46 42.82
CA ALA A 37 28.99 -5.91 42.10
C ALA A 37 28.75 -5.01 40.87
N MET A 38 29.03 -5.55 39.67
CA MET A 38 28.53 -4.98 38.44
C MET A 38 27.01 -5.14 38.43
N ASP A 39 26.29 -4.02 38.38
CA ASP A 39 24.90 -4.02 37.91
C ASP A 39 24.88 -4.74 36.56
N GLU A 40 24.30 -5.95 36.51
CA GLU A 40 24.09 -6.66 35.25
C GLU A 40 23.09 -5.87 34.41
N GLU A 41 23.63 -5.00 33.56
CA GLU A 41 22.84 -4.20 32.65
C GLU A 41 22.04 -5.13 31.74
N ALA A 42 20.71 -5.00 31.75
CA ALA A 42 19.83 -5.89 30.99
C ALA A 42 20.25 -5.93 29.51
N SER A 43 20.41 -7.15 28.97
CA SER A 43 20.79 -7.38 27.57
C SER A 43 19.99 -6.48 26.61
N ASN A 44 20.62 -5.99 25.55
CA ASN A 44 19.97 -5.20 24.50
C ASN A 44 18.70 -5.88 23.94
N ILE A 45 18.67 -7.21 23.88
CA ILE A 45 17.48 -7.99 23.49
C ILE A 45 16.33 -7.80 24.48
N THR A 46 16.65 -7.80 25.78
CA THR A 46 15.66 -7.56 26.85
C THR A 46 15.16 -6.13 26.80
N LYS A 47 16.05 -5.14 26.61
CA LYS A 47 15.66 -3.72 26.43
C LYS A 47 14.69 -3.55 25.24
N GLN A 48 15.00 -4.16 24.09
CA GLN A 48 14.10 -4.15 22.91
C GLN A 48 12.76 -4.84 23.17
N LYS A 49 12.74 -5.98 23.86
CA LYS A 49 11.49 -6.68 24.24
C LYS A 49 10.62 -5.84 25.16
N VAL A 50 11.22 -5.13 26.12
CA VAL A 50 10.49 -4.23 27.03
C VAL A 50 9.89 -3.06 26.25
N ALA A 51 10.64 -2.45 25.34
CA ALA A 51 10.15 -1.38 24.48
C ALA A 51 8.96 -1.84 23.60
N ALA A 52 9.09 -3.01 22.96
CA ALA A 52 8.01 -3.59 22.15
C ALA A 52 6.78 -3.97 22.98
N ALA A 53 6.97 -4.52 24.18
CA ALA A 53 5.88 -4.85 25.09
C ALA A 53 5.15 -3.59 25.57
N LYS A 54 5.89 -2.52 25.92
CA LYS A 54 5.32 -1.22 26.28
C LYS A 54 4.47 -0.67 25.14
N GLN A 55 5.02 -0.63 23.92
CA GLN A 55 4.31 -0.14 22.74
C GLN A 55 3.05 -0.98 22.44
N TYR A 56 3.13 -2.31 22.54
CA TYR A 56 1.99 -3.20 22.36
C TYR A 56 0.88 -2.92 23.38
N ILE A 57 1.22 -2.78 24.67
CA ILE A 57 0.26 -2.52 25.74
C ILE A 57 -0.39 -1.15 25.55
N GLU A 58 0.40 -0.11 25.28
CA GLU A 58 -0.10 1.24 25.05
C GLU A 58 -1.06 1.29 23.86
N ASN A 59 -0.70 0.68 22.74
CA ASN A 59 -1.55 0.61 21.55
C ASN A 59 -2.83 -0.18 21.83
N HIS A 60 -2.74 -1.31 22.54
CA HIS A 60 -3.90 -2.12 22.91
C HIS A 60 -4.92 -1.31 23.72
N TYR A 61 -4.48 -0.60 24.76
CA TYR A 61 -5.39 0.20 25.57
C TYR A 61 -5.93 1.44 24.83
N LYS A 62 -5.11 2.10 24.00
CA LYS A 62 -5.57 3.20 23.15
C LYS A 62 -6.69 2.75 22.20
N GLU A 63 -6.50 1.61 21.55
CA GLU A 63 -7.49 1.07 20.61
C GLU A 63 -8.76 0.59 21.30
N GLN A 64 -8.64 -0.05 22.46
CA GLN A 64 -9.81 -0.41 23.28
C GLN A 64 -10.60 0.82 23.73
N MET A 65 -9.92 1.90 24.14
CA MET A 65 -10.59 3.16 24.52
C MET A 65 -11.27 3.82 23.32
N ARG A 66 -10.62 3.84 22.15
CA ARG A 66 -11.22 4.34 20.91
C ARG A 66 -12.48 3.55 20.53
N ASN A 67 -12.41 2.22 20.50
CA ASN A 67 -13.56 1.36 20.18
C ASN A 67 -14.73 1.58 21.16
N LEU A 68 -14.43 1.78 22.45
CA LEU A 68 -15.45 2.08 23.45
C LEU A 68 -16.09 3.47 23.23
N GLN A 69 -15.29 4.46 22.82
CA GLN A 69 -15.77 5.80 22.51
C GLN A 69 -16.65 5.83 21.26
N GLU A 70 -16.19 5.24 20.15
CA GLU A 70 -16.96 5.15 18.90
C GLU A 70 -18.29 4.40 19.11
N ARG A 71 -18.28 3.34 19.93
CA ARG A 71 -19.51 2.61 20.29
C ARG A 71 -20.50 3.49 21.06
N ARG A 72 -20.01 4.35 21.95
CA ARG A 72 -20.87 5.33 22.65
C ARG A 72 -21.42 6.37 21.68
N GLU A 73 -20.59 6.88 20.78
CA GLU A 73 -21.00 7.88 19.78
C GLU A 73 -22.05 7.33 18.82
N ARG A 74 -21.89 6.10 18.32
CA ARG A 74 -22.90 5.44 17.47
C ARG A 74 -24.23 5.26 18.20
N ARG A 75 -24.19 4.90 19.48
CA ARG A 75 -25.39 4.79 20.31
C ARG A 75 -26.07 6.15 20.52
N ILE A 76 -25.31 7.17 20.91
CA ILE A 76 -25.83 8.54 21.10
C ILE A 76 -26.46 9.06 19.82
N LEU A 77 -25.82 8.85 18.67
CA LEU A 77 -26.34 9.25 17.37
C LEU A 77 -27.68 8.56 17.04
N LEU A 78 -27.83 7.28 17.38
CA LEU A 78 -29.10 6.58 17.20
C LEU A 78 -30.17 7.12 18.16
N GLU A 79 -29.85 7.29 19.43
CA GLU A 79 -30.76 7.83 20.45
C GLU A 79 -31.25 9.24 20.05
N GLN A 80 -30.38 10.11 19.56
CA GLN A 80 -30.75 11.43 19.03
C GLN A 80 -31.69 11.34 17.83
N LYS A 81 -31.40 10.45 16.87
CA LYS A 81 -32.27 10.24 15.69
C LYS A 81 -33.64 9.68 16.05
N LEU A 82 -33.71 8.85 17.08
CA LEU A 82 -34.96 8.30 17.60
C LEU A 82 -35.77 9.35 18.34
N ALA A 83 -35.12 10.27 19.06
CA ALA A 83 -35.77 11.39 19.73
C ALA A 83 -36.31 12.45 18.75
N ASP A 84 -35.61 12.67 17.63
CA ASP A 84 -36.04 13.59 16.56
C ASP A 84 -37.12 12.98 15.64
N GLY A 85 -37.31 11.67 15.72
CA GLY A 85 -38.27 10.93 14.90
C GLY A 85 -39.58 10.67 15.64
N ASP A 86 -40.70 10.75 14.93
CA ASP A 86 -42.02 10.37 15.45
C ASP A 86 -42.16 8.82 15.44
N VAL A 87 -41.28 8.16 16.19
CA VAL A 87 -41.10 6.70 16.24
C VAL A 87 -41.69 6.17 17.55
N SER A 88 -42.49 5.11 17.49
CA SER A 88 -43.12 4.51 18.67
C SER A 88 -42.06 4.03 19.69
N GLU A 89 -42.39 4.07 20.99
CA GLU A 89 -41.47 3.58 22.04
C GLU A 89 -41.08 2.11 21.84
N GLU A 90 -41.97 1.30 21.25
CA GLU A 90 -41.69 -0.10 20.93
C GLU A 90 -40.64 -0.21 19.82
N ASP A 91 -40.77 0.57 18.75
CA ASP A 91 -39.81 0.61 17.65
C ASP A 91 -38.45 1.17 18.08
N GLN A 92 -38.44 2.20 18.94
CA GLN A 92 -37.21 2.75 19.53
C GLN A 92 -36.46 1.66 20.31
N ASN A 93 -37.16 0.90 21.15
CA ASN A 93 -36.57 -0.20 21.92
C ASN A 93 -36.06 -1.32 21.01
N ASN A 94 -36.79 -1.66 19.95
CA ASN A 94 -36.36 -2.67 18.98
C ASN A 94 -35.09 -2.25 18.22
N LEU A 95 -35.00 -0.99 17.80
CA LEU A 95 -33.82 -0.42 17.13
C LEU A 95 -32.59 -0.38 18.04
N LEU A 96 -32.76 -0.02 19.32
CA LEU A 96 -31.68 -0.05 20.30
C LEU A 96 -31.17 -1.48 20.56
N ARG A 97 -32.07 -2.46 20.75
CA ARG A 97 -31.69 -3.88 20.89
C ARG A 97 -30.99 -4.41 19.64
N PHE A 98 -31.44 -3.99 18.46
CA PHE A 98 -30.78 -4.35 17.20
C PHE A 98 -29.35 -3.80 17.15
N LEU A 99 -29.14 -2.53 17.52
CA LEU A 99 -27.81 -1.93 17.61
C LEU A 99 -26.92 -2.69 18.60
N GLU A 100 -27.43 -3.03 19.78
CA GLU A 100 -26.67 -3.80 20.79
C GLU A 100 -26.28 -5.21 20.31
N LYS A 101 -27.21 -5.89 19.62
CA LYS A 101 -26.92 -7.19 18.99
C LYS A 101 -25.82 -7.04 17.94
N LYS A 102 -25.88 -6.00 17.09
CA LYS A 102 -24.87 -5.71 16.07
C LYS A 102 -23.51 -5.37 16.66
N GLU A 103 -23.44 -4.54 17.70
CA GLU A 103 -22.19 -4.23 18.42
C GLU A 103 -21.59 -5.50 19.06
N THR A 104 -22.43 -6.41 19.55
CA THR A 104 -21.97 -7.69 20.11
C THR A 104 -21.41 -8.61 19.04
N GLU A 105 -22.06 -8.72 17.88
CA GLU A 105 -21.55 -9.47 16.73
C GLU A 105 -20.25 -8.87 16.20
N TYR A 106 -20.17 -7.54 16.10
CA TYR A 106 -18.96 -6.83 15.72
C TYR A 106 -17.78 -7.17 16.64
N MET A 107 -17.96 -7.09 17.96
CA MET A 107 -16.93 -7.50 18.93
C MET A 107 -16.58 -8.99 18.87
N ARG A 108 -17.51 -9.86 18.46
CA ARG A 108 -17.24 -11.29 18.25
C ARG A 108 -16.38 -11.49 17.00
N LEU A 109 -16.68 -10.77 15.91
CA LEU A 109 -15.91 -10.78 14.66
C LEU A 109 -14.50 -10.19 14.87
N GLN A 110 -14.35 -9.17 15.72
CA GLN A 110 -13.04 -8.62 16.10
C GLN A 110 -12.17 -9.62 16.87
N ARG A 111 -12.77 -10.57 17.59
CA ARG A 111 -12.05 -11.62 18.33
C ARG A 111 -11.56 -12.75 17.42
N HIS A 112 -12.10 -12.89 16.22
CA HIS A 112 -11.64 -13.87 15.25
C HIS A 112 -10.37 -13.34 14.56
N LYS A 113 -9.23 -13.92 14.91
CA LYS A 113 -7.96 -13.64 14.24
C LYS A 113 -7.96 -14.35 12.91
N MET A 114 -8.11 -13.59 11.83
CA MET A 114 -7.91 -14.09 10.47
C MET A 114 -6.51 -14.69 10.35
N GLY A 115 -6.42 -15.87 9.76
CA GLY A 115 -5.18 -16.56 9.45
C GLY A 115 -5.18 -17.08 8.02
N VAL A 116 -4.02 -17.60 7.59
CA VAL A 116 -3.87 -18.17 6.24
C VAL A 116 -4.82 -19.36 6.01
N ASP A 117 -5.18 -20.08 7.07
CA ASP A 117 -6.08 -21.22 7.02
C ASP A 117 -7.53 -20.85 6.66
N ASP A 118 -7.90 -19.57 6.76
CA ASP A 118 -9.24 -19.07 6.36
C ASP A 118 -9.35 -18.90 4.83
N PHE A 119 -8.24 -19.03 4.12
CA PHE A 119 -8.15 -18.86 2.68
C PHE A 119 -7.77 -20.17 1.98
N GLU A 120 -8.39 -20.42 0.84
CA GLU A 120 -7.96 -21.40 -0.14
C GLU A 120 -6.99 -20.71 -1.11
N LEU A 121 -5.74 -21.15 -1.14
CA LEU A 121 -4.74 -20.62 -2.08
C LEU A 121 -4.94 -21.27 -3.45
N LEU A 122 -5.12 -20.43 -4.47
CA LEU A 122 -5.31 -20.83 -5.85
C LEU A 122 -4.02 -20.51 -6.63
N THR A 123 -4.16 -19.95 -7.82
CA THR A 123 -3.07 -19.74 -8.79
C THR A 123 -2.10 -18.64 -8.38
N MET A 124 -0.80 -18.85 -8.62
CA MET A 124 0.21 -17.80 -8.53
C MET A 124 0.11 -16.82 -9.69
N ILE A 125 0.01 -15.52 -9.38
CA ILE A 125 -0.12 -14.43 -10.36
C ILE A 125 1.07 -13.46 -10.34
N GLY A 126 1.97 -13.59 -9.36
CA GLY A 126 3.16 -12.75 -9.30
C GLY A 126 4.25 -13.34 -8.41
N LYS A 127 5.50 -13.03 -8.74
CA LYS A 127 6.67 -13.44 -7.96
C LYS A 127 7.60 -12.24 -7.77
N GLY A 128 7.86 -11.89 -6.52
CA GLY A 128 8.71 -10.76 -6.15
C GLY A 128 10.00 -11.20 -5.46
N ALA A 129 10.86 -10.24 -5.15
CA ALA A 129 12.14 -10.50 -4.48
C ALA A 129 12.00 -11.13 -3.08
N PHE A 130 10.88 -10.88 -2.40
CA PHE A 130 10.66 -11.29 -1.00
C PHE A 130 9.54 -12.33 -0.83
N GLY A 131 8.87 -12.71 -1.91
CA GLY A 131 7.60 -13.42 -1.81
C GLY A 131 6.88 -13.65 -3.13
N GLU A 132 5.62 -14.03 -3.01
CA GLU A 132 4.73 -14.38 -4.12
C GLU A 132 3.36 -13.74 -3.91
N VAL A 133 2.63 -13.53 -5.00
CA VAL A 133 1.24 -13.10 -5.02
C VAL A 133 0.42 -14.24 -5.62
N ARG A 134 -0.62 -14.67 -4.90
CA ARG A 134 -1.55 -15.70 -5.36
C ARG A 134 -2.98 -15.18 -5.33
N ILE A 135 -3.81 -15.66 -6.24
CA ILE A 135 -5.26 -15.59 -6.05
C ILE A 135 -5.59 -16.50 -4.86
N CYS A 136 -6.49 -16.04 -4.01
CA CYS A 136 -7.07 -16.85 -2.96
C CYS A 136 -8.57 -16.64 -2.86
N ARG A 137 -9.25 -17.64 -2.31
CA ARG A 137 -10.68 -17.56 -2.00
C ARG A 137 -10.88 -17.65 -0.49
N GLU A 138 -11.60 -16.71 0.09
CA GLU A 138 -11.98 -16.79 1.50
C GLU A 138 -13.04 -17.89 1.69
N LYS A 139 -12.80 -18.84 2.60
CA LYS A 139 -13.62 -20.07 2.72
C LYS A 139 -15.05 -19.80 3.20
N THR A 140 -15.25 -18.73 3.97
CA THR A 140 -16.54 -18.39 4.59
C THR A 140 -17.46 -17.64 3.64
N THR A 141 -16.92 -16.72 2.85
CA THR A 141 -17.66 -15.82 1.96
C THR A 141 -17.61 -16.26 0.49
N ALA A 142 -16.67 -17.14 0.14
CA ALA A 142 -16.28 -17.50 -1.22
C ALA A 142 -15.75 -16.32 -2.07
N THR A 143 -15.48 -15.16 -1.45
CA THR A 143 -14.94 -13.99 -2.14
C THR A 143 -13.50 -14.23 -2.58
N VAL A 144 -13.16 -13.78 -3.78
CA VAL A 144 -11.84 -13.89 -4.39
C VAL A 144 -10.99 -12.65 -4.08
N TYR A 145 -9.73 -12.88 -3.72
CA TYR A 145 -8.76 -11.84 -3.39
C TYR A 145 -7.38 -12.15 -4.01
N ALA A 146 -6.50 -11.14 -4.02
CA ALA A 146 -5.07 -11.33 -4.23
C ALA A 146 -4.35 -11.33 -2.88
N MET A 147 -3.66 -12.42 -2.55
CA MET A 147 -2.83 -12.56 -1.36
C MET A 147 -1.35 -12.38 -1.70
N LYS A 148 -0.73 -11.32 -1.19
CA LYS A 148 0.72 -11.13 -1.23
C LYS A 148 1.34 -11.73 0.03
N LYS A 149 2.19 -12.75 -0.15
CA LYS A 149 2.86 -13.52 0.91
C LYS A 149 4.35 -13.18 0.92
N LEU A 150 4.83 -12.61 2.02
CA LEU A 150 6.20 -12.07 2.16
C LEU A 150 6.98 -12.79 3.25
N LYS A 151 8.21 -13.24 2.96
CA LYS A 151 9.01 -14.05 3.89
C LYS A 151 9.79 -13.19 4.91
N LYS A 152 9.49 -13.34 6.21
CA LYS A 152 10.09 -12.56 7.32
C LYS A 152 11.62 -12.60 7.32
N SER A 153 12.20 -13.78 7.14
CA SER A 153 13.66 -13.94 7.15
C SER A 153 14.35 -13.19 6.03
N GLU A 154 13.71 -13.09 4.85
CA GLU A 154 14.28 -12.43 3.69
C GLU A 154 14.28 -10.90 3.86
N MET A 155 13.18 -10.36 4.40
CA MET A 155 13.05 -8.94 4.69
C MET A 155 14.05 -8.48 5.74
N LEU A 156 14.25 -9.27 6.81
CA LEU A 156 15.25 -8.98 7.85
C LEU A 156 16.67 -9.00 7.28
N ARG A 157 17.00 -10.02 6.48
CA ARG A 157 18.33 -10.16 5.87
C ARG A 157 18.69 -8.98 4.97
N ARG A 158 17.71 -8.40 4.26
CA ARG A 158 17.91 -7.29 3.32
C ARG A 158 17.65 -5.90 3.92
N GLY A 159 17.25 -5.82 5.19
CA GLY A 159 16.95 -4.54 5.86
C GLY A 159 15.69 -3.83 5.32
N GLN A 160 14.68 -4.58 4.88
CA GLN A 160 13.50 -4.06 4.16
C GLN A 160 12.23 -4.03 5.01
N VAL A 161 12.38 -4.02 6.34
CA VAL A 161 11.23 -4.06 7.27
C VAL A 161 10.39 -2.78 7.18
N GLU A 162 11.04 -1.62 7.11
CA GLU A 162 10.34 -0.32 7.07
C GLU A 162 9.55 -0.14 5.78
N HIS A 163 10.08 -0.63 4.66
CA HIS A 163 9.41 -0.66 3.37
C HIS A 163 8.09 -1.42 3.39
N VAL A 164 8.04 -2.58 4.04
CA VAL A 164 6.83 -3.40 4.14
C VAL A 164 5.80 -2.78 5.10
N LYS A 165 6.26 -2.08 6.14
CA LYS A 165 5.38 -1.30 7.02
C LYS A 165 4.79 -0.10 6.27
N ALA A 166 5.59 0.59 5.46
CA ALA A 166 5.16 1.71 4.64
C ALA A 166 4.11 1.28 3.61
N GLU A 167 4.33 0.18 2.90
CA GLU A 167 3.35 -0.40 1.96
C GLU A 167 2.02 -0.66 2.65
N ARG A 168 2.03 -1.37 3.80
CA ARG A 168 0.82 -1.65 4.56
C ARG A 168 0.15 -0.37 5.06
N ASN A 169 0.91 0.62 5.57
CA ASN A 169 0.35 1.88 6.06
C ASN A 169 -0.36 2.65 4.96
N LEU A 170 0.30 2.86 3.83
CA LEU A 170 -0.27 3.58 2.70
C LEU A 170 -1.55 2.90 2.23
N LEU A 171 -1.54 1.59 2.04
CA LEU A 171 -2.70 0.82 1.63
C LEU A 171 -3.85 0.83 2.65
N ALA A 172 -3.57 1.03 3.93
CA ALA A 172 -4.57 1.13 4.99
C ALA A 172 -5.12 2.54 5.18
N GLU A 173 -4.33 3.57 4.85
CA GLU A 173 -4.64 4.99 5.03
C GLU A 173 -5.29 5.61 3.78
N VAL A 174 -4.88 5.18 2.59
CA VAL A 174 -5.32 5.78 1.33
C VAL A 174 -6.42 4.95 0.70
N ASP A 175 -7.67 5.41 0.85
CA ASP A 175 -8.82 4.87 0.12
C ASP A 175 -9.10 5.73 -1.12
N SER A 176 -8.69 5.23 -2.29
CA SER A 176 -8.82 5.92 -3.57
C SER A 176 -9.06 4.90 -4.67
N ASN A 177 -9.97 5.21 -5.59
CA ASN A 177 -10.23 4.36 -6.77
C ASN A 177 -8.99 4.15 -7.66
N CYS A 178 -7.96 4.98 -7.48
CA CYS A 178 -6.72 4.93 -8.25
C CYS A 178 -5.67 3.98 -7.67
N ILE A 179 -5.92 3.37 -6.50
CA ILE A 179 -4.96 2.55 -5.75
C ILE A 179 -5.60 1.20 -5.43
N VAL A 180 -4.80 0.14 -5.46
CA VAL A 180 -5.23 -1.20 -5.02
C VAL A 180 -5.71 -1.17 -3.58
N LYS A 181 -6.90 -1.69 -3.35
CA LYS A 181 -7.53 -1.78 -2.05
C LYS A 181 -6.96 -2.89 -1.17
N LEU A 182 -6.65 -2.57 0.08
CA LEU A 182 -6.28 -3.54 1.12
C LEU A 182 -7.47 -3.85 2.04
N TYR A 183 -7.86 -5.13 2.10
CA TYR A 183 -8.93 -5.62 2.97
C TYR A 183 -8.40 -5.95 4.37
N CYS A 184 -7.29 -6.68 4.44
CA CYS A 184 -6.64 -6.97 5.72
C CYS A 184 -5.18 -7.38 5.53
N SER A 185 -4.42 -7.33 6.63
CA SER A 185 -3.09 -7.88 6.73
C SER A 185 -2.94 -8.70 8.00
N PHE A 186 -2.19 -9.79 7.93
CA PHE A 186 -1.91 -10.65 9.08
C PHE A 186 -0.53 -11.30 8.94
N GLN A 187 -0.12 -12.05 9.96
CA GLN A 187 1.19 -12.68 10.00
C GLN A 187 1.14 -14.01 10.72
N ASP A 188 2.05 -14.91 10.34
CA ASP A 188 2.36 -16.13 11.08
C ASP A 188 3.83 -16.13 11.52
N ASN A 189 4.39 -17.28 11.90
CA ASN A 189 5.77 -17.37 12.37
C ASN A 189 6.82 -17.10 11.28
N GLU A 190 6.48 -17.26 10.00
CA GLU A 190 7.40 -17.24 8.87
C GLU A 190 7.11 -16.13 7.85
N TYR A 191 5.85 -15.74 7.70
CA TYR A 191 5.36 -14.87 6.64
C TYR A 191 4.50 -13.72 7.16
N LEU A 192 4.47 -12.67 6.35
CA LEU A 192 3.50 -11.59 6.40
C LEU A 192 2.56 -11.72 5.19
N TYR A 193 1.30 -11.32 5.39
CA TYR A 193 0.24 -11.46 4.40
C TYR A 193 -0.50 -10.14 4.21
N LEU A 194 -0.73 -9.75 2.96
CA LEU A 194 -1.63 -8.67 2.56
C LEU A 194 -2.74 -9.27 1.70
N ILE A 195 -3.99 -9.02 2.08
CA ILE A 195 -5.19 -9.42 1.33
C ILE A 195 -5.73 -8.19 0.60
N MET A 196 -5.60 -8.22 -0.72
CA MET A 196 -5.89 -7.10 -1.61
C MET A 196 -7.00 -7.45 -2.57
N GLU A 197 -7.61 -6.44 -3.21
CA GLU A 197 -8.50 -6.70 -4.32
C GLU A 197 -7.79 -7.42 -5.46
N TYR A 198 -8.48 -8.38 -6.06
CA TYR A 198 -7.99 -9.06 -7.25
C TYR A 198 -8.41 -8.26 -8.50
N LEU A 199 -7.43 -7.97 -9.36
CA LEU A 199 -7.61 -7.19 -10.59
C LEU A 199 -7.37 -8.07 -11.81
N PRO A 200 -8.42 -8.63 -12.43
CA PRO A 200 -8.29 -9.66 -13.47
C PRO A 200 -7.79 -9.11 -14.81
N GLY A 201 -7.69 -7.80 -14.98
CA GLY A 201 -7.16 -7.18 -16.20
C GLY A 201 -5.64 -7.30 -16.36
N GLY A 202 -4.93 -7.80 -15.34
CA GLY A 202 -3.48 -7.94 -15.36
C GLY A 202 -2.76 -6.61 -15.17
N ASP A 203 -1.52 -6.53 -15.61
CA ASP A 203 -0.69 -5.33 -15.55
C ASP A 203 -0.51 -4.65 -16.92
N MET A 204 -0.21 -3.36 -16.90
CA MET A 204 0.04 -2.55 -18.10
C MET A 204 1.23 -3.08 -18.91
N MET A 205 2.21 -3.70 -18.25
CA MET A 205 3.34 -4.35 -18.94
C MET A 205 2.85 -5.45 -19.89
N THR A 206 1.97 -6.32 -19.42
CA THR A 206 1.37 -7.41 -20.18
C THR A 206 0.52 -6.88 -21.33
N LEU A 207 -0.20 -5.76 -21.13
CA LEU A 207 -0.93 -5.09 -22.20
C LEU A 207 0.02 -4.59 -23.29
N LEU A 208 1.11 -3.93 -22.92
CA LEU A 208 2.13 -3.43 -23.85
C LEU A 208 2.84 -4.56 -24.60
N MET A 209 3.10 -5.69 -23.93
CA MET A 209 3.66 -6.88 -24.57
C MET A 209 2.71 -7.52 -25.59
N ARG A 210 1.40 -7.26 -25.52
CA ARG A 210 0.40 -7.80 -26.45
C ARG A 210 0.10 -6.86 -27.62
N LYS A 211 0.04 -5.55 -27.35
CA LYS A 211 -0.32 -4.54 -28.36
C LYS A 211 0.89 -3.91 -29.05
N ASP A 212 2.10 -4.13 -28.53
CA ASP A 212 3.37 -3.48 -28.90
C ASP A 212 3.39 -1.98 -28.62
N THR A 213 2.39 -1.25 -29.10
CA THR A 213 2.17 0.18 -28.85
C THR A 213 0.69 0.47 -28.60
N LEU A 214 0.42 1.60 -27.96
CA LEU A 214 -0.91 2.18 -27.79
C LEU A 214 -1.05 3.39 -28.71
N THR A 215 -2.27 3.63 -29.18
CA THR A 215 -2.61 4.88 -29.86
C THR A 215 -2.49 6.06 -28.88
N GLU A 216 -2.32 7.29 -29.38
CA GLU A 216 -2.27 8.45 -28.50
C GLU A 216 -3.54 8.63 -27.66
N ASP A 217 -4.70 8.22 -28.17
CA ASP A 217 -5.96 8.31 -27.44
C ASP A 217 -6.02 7.30 -26.27
N GLU A 218 -5.61 6.06 -26.52
CA GLU A 218 -5.49 5.03 -25.47
C GLU A 218 -4.43 5.40 -24.43
N ALA A 219 -3.25 5.85 -24.88
CA ALA A 219 -2.18 6.30 -23.99
C ALA A 219 -2.62 7.51 -23.17
N ARG A 220 -3.36 8.46 -23.75
CA ARG A 220 -3.87 9.64 -23.02
C ARG A 220 -4.78 9.26 -21.87
N PHE A 221 -5.65 8.27 -22.07
CA PHE A 221 -6.50 7.74 -21.01
C PHE A 221 -5.66 7.17 -19.85
N TYR A 222 -4.74 6.24 -20.14
CA TYR A 222 -3.95 5.58 -19.10
C TYR A 222 -2.93 6.49 -18.42
N VAL A 223 -2.31 7.41 -19.16
CA VAL A 223 -1.42 8.43 -18.59
C VAL A 223 -2.23 9.37 -17.68
N ALA A 224 -3.47 9.73 -18.04
CA ALA A 224 -4.32 10.55 -17.18
C ALA A 224 -4.71 9.82 -15.87
N GLU A 225 -5.10 8.55 -15.92
CA GLU A 225 -5.36 7.76 -14.72
C GLU A 225 -4.10 7.60 -13.86
N THR A 226 -2.94 7.40 -14.49
CA THR A 226 -1.65 7.33 -13.78
C THR A 226 -1.33 8.65 -13.09
N VAL A 227 -1.62 9.80 -13.71
CA VAL A 227 -1.47 11.12 -13.06
C VAL A 227 -2.34 11.24 -11.81
N LEU A 228 -3.60 10.76 -11.86
CA LEU A 228 -4.48 10.76 -10.68
C LEU A 228 -3.98 9.83 -9.59
N ALA A 229 -3.47 8.64 -9.95
CA ALA A 229 -2.92 7.70 -8.99
C ALA A 229 -1.68 8.27 -8.27
N ILE A 230 -0.73 8.85 -9.02
CA ILE A 230 0.46 9.50 -8.45
C ILE A 230 0.06 10.70 -7.59
N GLU A 231 -0.85 11.55 -8.06
CA GLU A 231 -1.35 12.68 -7.27
C GLU A 231 -1.99 12.22 -5.95
N SER A 232 -2.73 11.10 -5.96
CA SER A 232 -3.41 10.55 -4.78
C SER A 232 -2.42 10.17 -3.69
N ILE A 233 -1.30 9.51 -4.03
CA ILE A 233 -0.26 9.17 -3.05
C ILE A 233 0.55 10.39 -2.60
N HIS A 234 0.83 11.32 -3.51
CA HIS A 234 1.58 12.55 -3.20
C HIS A 234 0.81 13.45 -2.22
N LYS A 235 -0.52 13.53 -2.34
CA LYS A 235 -1.40 14.25 -1.39
C LYS A 235 -1.34 13.70 0.03
N HIS A 236 -0.98 12.43 0.19
CA HIS A 236 -0.78 11.77 1.49
C HIS A 236 0.70 11.79 1.92
N ASN A 237 1.53 12.62 1.29
CA ASN A 237 2.96 12.78 1.57
C ASN A 237 3.78 11.50 1.38
N TYR A 238 3.39 10.63 0.44
CA TYR A 238 4.19 9.47 0.04
C TYR A 238 4.78 9.68 -1.36
N VAL A 239 6.03 9.25 -1.54
CA VAL A 239 6.68 9.11 -2.86
C VAL A 239 6.72 7.62 -3.21
N HIS A 240 6.37 7.24 -4.45
CA HIS A 240 6.35 5.83 -4.84
C HIS A 240 7.74 5.25 -5.11
N ARG A 241 8.56 5.97 -5.90
CA ARG A 241 9.94 5.63 -6.30
C ARG A 241 10.12 4.40 -7.19
N ASP A 242 9.03 3.76 -7.61
CA ASP A 242 9.04 2.55 -8.44
C ASP A 242 7.82 2.49 -9.35
N ILE A 243 7.47 3.64 -9.94
CA ILE A 243 6.39 3.71 -10.93
C ILE A 243 6.91 3.04 -12.21
N LYS A 244 6.24 1.97 -12.63
CA LYS A 244 6.56 1.15 -13.81
C LYS A 244 5.31 0.43 -14.31
N PRO A 245 5.25 -0.02 -15.56
CA PRO A 245 4.04 -0.66 -16.11
C PRO A 245 3.59 -1.91 -15.36
N ASP A 246 4.51 -2.65 -14.73
CA ASP A 246 4.18 -3.85 -13.93
C ASP A 246 3.36 -3.51 -12.66
N ASN A 247 3.49 -2.27 -12.17
CA ASN A 247 2.80 -1.80 -10.97
C ASN A 247 1.46 -1.10 -11.30
N LEU A 248 1.14 -0.91 -12.58
CA LEU A 248 -0.12 -0.34 -13.06
C LEU A 248 -1.07 -1.47 -13.44
N LEU A 249 -1.96 -1.84 -12.51
CA LEU A 249 -2.89 -2.96 -12.70
C LEU A 249 -4.21 -2.49 -13.30
N LEU A 250 -4.86 -3.37 -14.05
CA LEU A 250 -6.15 -3.10 -14.69
C LEU A 250 -7.26 -3.91 -14.03
N ASP A 251 -8.36 -3.24 -13.70
CA ASP A 251 -9.57 -3.94 -13.26
C ASP A 251 -10.31 -4.62 -14.42
N ARG A 252 -11.42 -5.28 -14.13
CA ARG A 252 -12.23 -6.00 -15.13
C ARG A 252 -12.86 -5.09 -16.20
N TYR A 253 -12.95 -3.80 -15.93
CA TYR A 253 -13.52 -2.80 -16.83
C TYR A 253 -12.43 -2.04 -17.59
N GLY A 254 -11.15 -2.29 -17.27
CA GLY A 254 -10.00 -1.70 -17.93
C GLY A 254 -9.47 -0.42 -17.28
N HIS A 255 -9.96 -0.05 -16.09
CA HIS A 255 -9.44 1.10 -15.34
C HIS A 255 -8.19 0.75 -14.55
N LEU A 256 -7.28 1.72 -14.46
CA LEU A 256 -5.99 1.57 -13.81
C LEU A 256 -6.06 1.77 -12.29
N ARG A 257 -5.38 0.87 -11.58
CA ARG A 257 -5.06 0.97 -10.15
C ARG A 257 -3.56 0.79 -9.92
N LEU A 258 -2.98 1.70 -9.15
CA LEU A 258 -1.58 1.65 -8.75
C LEU A 258 -1.38 0.63 -7.62
N SER A 259 -0.33 -0.17 -7.75
CA SER A 259 0.03 -1.26 -6.83
C SER A 259 1.52 -1.23 -6.47
N ASP A 260 1.91 -2.11 -5.54
CA ASP A 260 3.28 -2.33 -5.07
C ASP A 260 3.99 -1.11 -4.47
N PHE A 261 3.53 -0.71 -3.30
CA PHE A 261 4.08 0.40 -2.51
C PHE A 261 5.31 -0.01 -1.67
N GLY A 262 5.95 -1.14 -1.99
CA GLY A 262 7.09 -1.69 -1.25
C GLY A 262 8.31 -0.77 -1.25
N LEU A 263 8.39 0.18 -2.18
CA LEU A 263 9.42 1.22 -2.19
C LEU A 263 8.88 2.58 -1.78
N CYS A 264 7.68 2.70 -1.23
CA CYS A 264 7.19 3.99 -0.76
C CYS A 264 7.96 4.50 0.45
N LYS A 265 8.11 5.83 0.54
CA LYS A 265 8.66 6.50 1.72
C LYS A 265 7.77 7.69 2.10
N PRO A 266 7.36 7.83 3.37
CA PRO A 266 6.74 9.06 3.84
C PRO A 266 7.75 10.22 3.76
N LEU A 267 7.28 11.39 3.37
CA LEU A 267 8.05 12.62 3.43
C LEU A 267 8.07 13.10 4.88
N ASP A 268 9.06 12.68 5.67
CA ASP A 268 9.26 13.23 7.00
C ASP A 268 9.66 14.71 6.88
N CYS A 269 8.80 15.62 7.35
CA CYS A 269 9.07 17.05 7.46
C CYS A 269 10.00 17.35 8.65
N SER A 270 11.17 16.70 8.69
CA SER A 270 12.33 17.03 9.55
C SER A 270 13.29 15.84 9.54
N THR A 271 14.13 15.73 8.50
CA THR A 271 15.49 15.10 8.49
C THR A 271 15.88 14.79 7.05
N LEU A 272 16.25 15.83 6.31
CA LEU A 272 17.30 15.68 5.29
C LEU A 272 18.64 15.90 6.00
N GLU A 273 18.98 15.01 6.94
CA GLU A 273 20.33 14.95 7.47
C GLU A 273 21.07 13.86 6.69
N GLU A 274 22.01 14.35 5.87
CA GLU A 274 23.07 13.58 5.24
C GLU A 274 23.78 12.76 6.32
N THR A 275 23.80 11.44 6.16
CA THR A 275 24.71 10.57 6.90
C THR A 275 25.43 9.65 5.93
N ASP A 276 26.61 10.13 5.54
CA ASP A 276 27.89 9.43 5.35
C ASP A 276 27.91 8.00 4.77
N PHE A 277 28.33 7.93 3.51
CA PHE A 277 29.29 6.92 3.05
C PHE A 277 30.35 7.61 2.16
N ALA A 278 31.23 8.38 2.80
CA ALA A 278 32.51 8.74 2.21
C ALA A 278 33.50 7.60 2.49
N THR A 279 33.96 6.91 1.45
CA THR A 279 35.28 6.25 1.39
C THR A 279 35.52 5.68 0.00
N GLY A 280 36.61 6.11 -0.63
CA GLY A 280 37.21 5.41 -1.78
C GLY A 280 37.37 6.23 -3.06
N ASP A 281 37.94 7.43 -2.96
CA ASP A 281 38.44 8.15 -4.13
C ASP A 281 39.84 7.61 -4.48
N HIS A 282 39.91 6.70 -5.46
CA HIS A 282 41.14 6.37 -6.21
C HIS A 282 40.76 5.60 -7.48
N VAL A 283 40.63 6.31 -8.60
CA VAL A 283 40.72 5.69 -9.94
C VAL A 283 41.82 6.38 -10.72
N SER A 284 42.87 5.61 -10.96
CA SER A 284 43.99 5.94 -11.82
C SER A 284 43.54 6.08 -13.28
N ASN A 285 43.98 7.18 -13.90
CA ASN A 285 43.91 7.39 -15.34
C ASN A 285 44.55 6.21 -16.09
N SER A 286 43.75 5.51 -16.90
CA SER A 286 44.24 4.70 -17.99
C SER A 286 43.47 5.05 -19.26
N THR A 287 44.15 5.78 -20.14
CA THR A 287 43.83 5.95 -21.56
C THR A 287 43.93 4.60 -22.27
N GLY A 288 42.91 4.23 -23.04
CA GLY A 288 42.93 3.03 -23.88
C GLY A 288 41.64 2.87 -24.68
N GLU A 289 41.77 2.97 -25.99
CA GLU A 289 40.76 3.06 -27.04
C GLU A 289 39.87 1.81 -27.19
N GLY A 290 38.67 2.01 -27.75
CA GLY A 290 37.82 0.92 -28.22
C GLY A 290 36.32 1.25 -28.31
N HIS A 291 35.92 2.34 -28.99
CA HIS A 291 34.52 2.53 -29.36
C HIS A 291 34.13 1.55 -30.47
N SER A 292 33.66 0.36 -30.11
CA SER A 292 32.75 -0.38 -30.98
C SER A 292 31.41 0.36 -30.95
N ALA A 293 31.13 1.14 -32.00
CA ALA A 293 29.80 1.68 -32.20
C ALA A 293 28.83 0.49 -32.35
N ALA A 294 27.99 0.26 -31.34
CA ALA A 294 26.91 -0.71 -31.45
C ALA A 294 26.08 -0.37 -32.71
N PRO A 295 25.73 -1.36 -33.55
CA PRO A 295 24.96 -1.10 -34.75
C PRO A 295 23.65 -0.37 -34.39
N LYS A 296 23.32 0.68 -35.17
CA LYS A 296 22.06 1.41 -35.01
C LYS A 296 20.91 0.46 -35.33
N ARG A 297 20.28 -0.10 -34.30
CA ARG A 297 19.12 -0.98 -34.43
C ARG A 297 17.89 -0.20 -34.88
N THR A 298 17.08 -0.80 -35.73
CA THR A 298 15.77 -0.23 -36.11
C THR A 298 14.81 -0.22 -34.91
N GLN A 299 13.71 0.53 -35.00
CA GLN A 299 12.67 0.54 -33.94
C GLN A 299 12.15 -0.88 -33.66
N GLN A 300 11.87 -1.64 -34.72
CA GLN A 300 11.33 -3.00 -34.64
C GLN A 300 12.32 -3.98 -34.01
N GLU A 301 13.62 -3.84 -34.30
CA GLU A 301 14.67 -4.64 -33.66
C GLU A 301 14.82 -4.32 -32.17
N GLN A 302 14.69 -3.04 -31.79
CA GLN A 302 14.72 -2.64 -30.38
C GLN A 302 13.53 -3.20 -29.60
N LEU A 303 12.33 -3.13 -30.17
CA LEU A 303 11.11 -3.70 -29.59
C LEU A 303 11.26 -5.22 -29.36
N GLN A 304 11.66 -5.97 -30.40
CA GLN A 304 11.83 -7.42 -30.28
C GLN A 304 12.88 -7.80 -29.23
N HIS A 305 13.98 -7.05 -29.16
CA HIS A 305 15.03 -7.29 -28.19
C HIS A 305 14.57 -6.98 -26.76
N TRP A 306 13.86 -5.86 -26.58
CA TRP A 306 13.26 -5.49 -25.31
C TRP A 306 12.29 -6.56 -24.82
N GLN A 307 11.35 -7.01 -25.66
CA GLN A 307 10.39 -8.07 -25.29
C GLN A 307 11.08 -9.37 -24.87
N LYS A 308 12.13 -9.79 -25.59
CA LYS A 308 12.89 -11.01 -25.27
C LYS A 308 13.66 -10.87 -23.93
N ASN A 309 14.35 -9.75 -23.74
CA ASN A 309 15.13 -9.52 -22.52
C ASN A 309 14.22 -9.31 -21.32
N ARG A 310 13.07 -8.65 -21.49
CA ARG A 310 12.10 -8.40 -20.42
C ARG A 310 11.51 -9.69 -19.88
N ARG A 311 11.10 -10.62 -20.74
CA ARG A 311 10.68 -11.97 -20.32
C ARG A 311 11.75 -12.65 -19.48
N THR A 312 13.03 -12.52 -19.86
CA THR A 312 14.14 -13.09 -19.08
C THR A 312 14.33 -12.39 -17.72
N LEU A 313 14.15 -11.06 -17.67
CA LEU A 313 14.35 -10.24 -16.48
C LEU A 313 13.18 -10.30 -15.48
N ALA A 314 11.96 -10.62 -15.94
CA ALA A 314 10.82 -10.92 -15.06
C ALA A 314 11.15 -12.07 -14.08
N TYR A 315 12.07 -12.97 -14.45
CA TYR A 315 12.56 -14.07 -13.60
C TYR A 315 13.79 -13.72 -12.73
N SER A 316 14.34 -12.50 -12.84
CA SER A 316 15.53 -12.05 -12.12
C SER A 316 15.19 -11.11 -10.96
N THR A 317 15.92 -11.21 -9.85
CA THR A 317 15.76 -10.34 -8.66
C THR A 317 16.18 -8.88 -8.87
N VAL A 318 16.83 -8.55 -9.99
CA VAL A 318 17.34 -7.21 -10.29
C VAL A 318 16.60 -6.74 -11.53
N GLY A 319 15.49 -6.00 -11.33
CA GLY A 319 14.71 -5.43 -12.43
C GLY A 319 15.52 -4.42 -13.24
N THR A 320 15.00 -4.03 -14.40
CA THR A 320 15.67 -3.05 -15.28
C THR A 320 15.45 -1.62 -14.77
N PRO A 321 16.47 -0.75 -14.76
CA PRO A 321 16.37 0.63 -14.26
C PRO A 321 15.66 1.60 -15.23
N ASP A 322 14.88 1.09 -16.19
CA ASP A 322 14.37 1.84 -17.35
C ASP A 322 13.53 3.08 -16.99
N TYR A 323 12.84 3.04 -15.85
CA TYR A 323 11.92 4.08 -15.39
C TYR A 323 12.50 4.97 -14.28
N ILE A 324 13.75 4.71 -13.86
CA ILE A 324 14.37 5.40 -12.73
C ILE A 324 14.81 6.80 -13.14
N ALA A 325 14.50 7.80 -12.30
CA ALA A 325 14.92 9.18 -12.51
C ALA A 325 16.43 9.38 -12.26
N PRO A 326 17.10 10.28 -13.00
CA PRO A 326 18.55 10.48 -12.89
C PRO A 326 18.98 10.93 -11.49
N GLU A 327 18.19 11.75 -10.80
CA GLU A 327 18.48 12.18 -9.43
C GLU A 327 18.42 11.04 -8.40
N VAL A 328 17.62 10.01 -8.65
CA VAL A 328 17.56 8.79 -7.81
C VAL A 328 18.84 7.97 -8.00
N LEU A 329 19.32 7.83 -9.25
CA LEU A 329 20.60 7.16 -9.54
C LEU A 329 21.80 7.92 -8.95
N LEU A 330 21.79 9.25 -9.02
CA LEU A 330 22.87 10.11 -8.55
C LEU A 330 22.84 10.37 -7.04
N LYS A 331 21.82 9.86 -6.32
CA LYS A 331 21.64 10.03 -4.87
C LYS A 331 21.67 11.49 -4.39
N LYS A 332 21.29 12.47 -5.22
CA LYS A 332 21.40 13.91 -4.91
C LYS A 332 20.28 14.46 -4.00
N GLY A 333 19.66 13.60 -3.20
CA GLY A 333 18.33 13.87 -2.66
C GLY A 333 17.27 13.80 -3.76
N TYR A 334 16.12 13.21 -3.45
CA TYR A 334 14.99 13.13 -4.37
C TYR A 334 13.70 13.35 -3.58
N SER A 335 12.70 13.90 -4.23
CA SER A 335 11.37 14.15 -3.69
C SER A 335 10.30 13.61 -4.66
N LEU A 336 9.09 14.15 -4.63
CA LEU A 336 7.92 13.64 -5.37
C LEU A 336 8.10 13.66 -6.89
N GLU A 337 9.05 14.46 -7.39
CA GLU A 337 9.23 14.71 -8.82
C GLU A 337 9.80 13.51 -9.57
N CYS A 338 10.43 12.55 -8.87
CA CYS A 338 10.98 11.36 -9.51
C CYS A 338 9.88 10.46 -10.10
N ASP A 339 8.69 10.42 -9.50
CA ASP A 339 7.55 9.66 -10.01
C ASP A 339 7.04 10.24 -11.35
N TRP A 340 7.14 11.58 -11.54
CA TRP A 340 6.79 12.24 -12.80
C TRP A 340 7.77 11.95 -13.93
N TRP A 341 9.05 11.68 -13.61
CA TRP A 341 10.00 11.17 -14.61
C TRP A 341 9.60 9.78 -15.09
N SER A 342 9.27 8.89 -14.15
CA SER A 342 8.81 7.54 -14.47
C SER A 342 7.55 7.56 -15.34
N LEU A 343 6.60 8.46 -15.06
CA LEU A 343 5.43 8.69 -15.92
C LEU A 343 5.83 9.05 -17.36
N GLY A 344 6.82 9.94 -17.54
CA GLY A 344 7.32 10.30 -18.87
C GLY A 344 7.96 9.13 -19.61
N ALA A 345 8.68 8.26 -18.90
CA ALA A 345 9.28 7.06 -19.47
C ALA A 345 8.22 6.02 -19.88
N ILE A 346 7.18 5.85 -19.06
CA ILE A 346 6.03 4.97 -19.37
C ILE A 346 5.23 5.51 -20.55
N MET A 347 4.94 6.82 -20.59
CA MET A 347 4.26 7.44 -21.73
C MET A 347 5.04 7.25 -23.03
N TYR A 348 6.38 7.40 -23.00
CA TYR A 348 7.22 7.11 -24.15
C TYR A 348 7.08 5.64 -24.57
N GLU A 349 7.16 4.70 -23.62
CA GLU A 349 7.04 3.27 -23.92
C GLU A 349 5.68 2.90 -24.49
N MET A 350 4.58 3.45 -23.96
CA MET A 350 3.23 3.24 -24.50
C MET A 350 3.15 3.65 -25.98
N LEU A 351 3.79 4.75 -26.35
CA LEU A 351 3.69 5.32 -27.69
C LEU A 351 4.73 4.78 -28.69
N VAL A 352 5.91 4.37 -28.20
CA VAL A 352 7.05 3.97 -29.03
C VAL A 352 7.30 2.45 -29.01
N GLY A 353 6.84 1.78 -27.95
CA GLY A 353 6.88 0.33 -27.74
C GLY A 353 8.07 -0.16 -26.90
N TYR A 354 9.00 0.71 -26.55
CA TYR A 354 10.11 0.38 -25.65
C TYR A 354 10.53 1.60 -24.82
N PRO A 355 11.17 1.42 -23.66
CA PRO A 355 11.60 2.54 -22.81
C PRO A 355 12.63 3.45 -23.49
N PRO A 356 12.63 4.77 -23.21
CA PRO A 356 13.43 5.76 -23.93
C PRO A 356 14.95 5.55 -23.81
N PHE A 357 15.40 4.92 -22.72
CA PHE A 357 16.82 4.74 -22.42
C PHE A 357 17.25 3.27 -22.44
N TYR A 358 16.41 2.40 -23.00
CA TYR A 358 16.66 0.95 -23.01
C TYR A 358 18.03 0.58 -23.60
N SER A 359 18.66 -0.41 -22.98
CA SER A 359 19.89 -1.05 -23.44
C SER A 359 19.96 -2.48 -22.90
N ASP A 360 20.71 -3.33 -23.59
CA ASP A 360 20.86 -4.76 -23.23
C ASP A 360 21.49 -4.94 -21.83
N ASP A 361 22.34 -3.99 -21.44
CA ASP A 361 23.05 -3.94 -20.17
C ASP A 361 22.44 -2.86 -19.25
N PRO A 362 22.00 -3.21 -18.02
CA PRO A 362 21.43 -2.26 -17.07
C PRO A 362 22.33 -1.06 -16.74
N MET A 363 23.65 -1.26 -16.68
CA MET A 363 24.57 -0.15 -16.40
C MET A 363 24.65 0.84 -17.56
N SER A 364 24.55 0.33 -18.79
CA SER A 364 24.42 1.15 -19.99
C SER A 364 23.10 1.93 -20.02
N THR A 365 21.99 1.32 -19.59
CA THR A 365 20.72 2.03 -19.36
C THR A 365 20.89 3.16 -18.36
N CYS A 366 21.52 2.91 -17.20
CA CYS A 366 21.82 3.95 -16.20
C CYS A 366 22.66 5.10 -16.78
N ARG A 367 23.69 4.80 -17.59
CA ARG A 367 24.50 5.83 -18.26
C ARG A 367 23.67 6.67 -19.22
N LYS A 368 22.79 6.05 -20.01
CA LYS A 368 21.87 6.78 -20.91
C LYS A 368 20.91 7.68 -20.13
N ILE A 369 20.38 7.22 -18.99
CA ILE A 369 19.51 8.00 -18.10
C ILE A 369 20.26 9.23 -17.55
N VAL A 370 21.48 9.06 -17.03
CA VAL A 370 22.30 10.17 -16.52
C VAL A 370 22.61 11.19 -17.62
N HIS A 371 22.83 10.71 -18.85
CA HIS A 371 23.07 11.53 -20.04
C HIS A 371 21.82 11.68 -20.92
N TRP A 372 20.63 11.75 -20.33
CA TRP A 372 19.35 11.73 -21.06
C TRP A 372 19.26 12.77 -22.17
N LYS A 373 19.85 13.97 -22.00
CA LYS A 373 19.82 15.06 -22.99
C LYS A 373 20.35 14.66 -24.37
N SER A 374 21.35 13.77 -24.41
CA SER A 374 21.94 13.29 -25.67
C SER A 374 21.34 11.98 -26.16
N HIS A 375 20.54 11.30 -25.32
CA HIS A 375 20.03 9.96 -25.58
C HIS A 375 18.51 9.90 -25.79
N LEU A 376 17.74 10.88 -25.30
CA LEU A 376 16.32 10.98 -25.58
C LEU A 376 16.12 11.33 -27.07
N LYS A 377 15.58 10.38 -27.82
CA LYS A 377 15.33 10.50 -29.26
C LYS A 377 13.97 9.92 -29.58
N PHE A 378 13.23 10.58 -30.46
CA PHE A 378 11.93 10.11 -30.93
C PHE A 378 12.09 9.48 -32.32
N PRO A 379 11.81 8.17 -32.49
CA PRO A 379 11.77 7.54 -33.80
C PRO A 379 10.77 8.24 -34.72
N GLN A 380 11.13 8.40 -36.00
CA GLN A 380 10.23 9.04 -36.98
C GLN A 380 9.04 8.12 -37.28
N GLU A 381 9.27 6.82 -37.22
CA GLU A 381 8.31 5.74 -37.48
C GLU A 381 7.15 5.74 -36.47
N ALA A 382 7.37 6.25 -35.25
CA ALA A 382 6.33 6.34 -34.22
C ALA A 382 5.27 7.41 -34.49
N GLN A 383 5.51 8.36 -35.43
CA GLN A 383 4.53 9.37 -35.87
C GLN A 383 3.85 10.17 -34.74
N LEU A 384 4.57 10.44 -33.65
CA LEU A 384 4.00 11.14 -32.48
C LEU A 384 3.68 12.61 -32.77
N SER A 385 2.57 13.08 -32.22
CA SER A 385 2.14 14.48 -32.21
C SER A 385 3.18 15.39 -31.55
N PHE A 386 3.09 16.69 -31.86
CA PHE A 386 3.96 17.68 -31.23
C PHE A 386 3.71 17.74 -29.73
N GLU A 387 2.44 17.68 -29.32
CA GLU A 387 1.98 17.73 -27.94
C GLU A 387 2.47 16.52 -27.14
N ALA A 388 2.49 15.32 -27.73
CA ALA A 388 3.03 14.12 -27.08
C ALA A 388 4.53 14.27 -26.81
N LYS A 389 5.29 14.72 -27.82
CA LYS A 389 6.74 14.96 -27.70
C LYS A 389 7.06 16.05 -26.68
N ASP A 390 6.27 17.13 -26.65
CA ASP A 390 6.43 18.23 -25.68
C ASP A 390 6.19 17.73 -24.25
N LEU A 391 5.09 16.98 -24.01
CA LEU A 391 4.81 16.44 -22.68
C LEU A 391 5.91 15.50 -22.20
N ILE A 392 6.32 14.53 -23.03
CA ILE A 392 7.42 13.61 -22.69
C ILE A 392 8.70 14.39 -22.39
N SER A 393 9.05 15.38 -23.21
CA SER A 393 10.28 16.16 -23.01
C SER A 393 10.25 17.01 -21.75
N ARG A 394 9.07 17.46 -21.32
CA ARG A 394 8.89 18.23 -20.07
C ARG A 394 8.82 17.36 -18.81
N LEU A 395 8.48 16.08 -18.94
CA LEU A 395 8.58 15.09 -17.86
C LEU A 395 10.00 14.51 -17.75
N LEU A 396 10.60 14.16 -18.89
CA LEU A 396 11.96 13.64 -19.00
C LEU A 396 13.00 14.76 -19.07
N CYS A 397 13.01 15.61 -18.04
CA CYS A 397 14.01 16.68 -17.92
C CYS A 397 14.56 16.84 -16.49
N ASN A 398 15.39 17.88 -16.30
CA ASN A 398 15.94 18.23 -15.00
C ASN A 398 14.81 18.62 -14.02
N VAL A 399 14.92 18.18 -12.76
CA VAL A 399 13.92 18.39 -11.69
C VAL A 399 13.38 19.84 -11.64
N ASN A 400 14.26 20.85 -11.72
CA ASN A 400 13.88 22.27 -11.62
C ASN A 400 12.91 22.76 -12.71
N HIS A 401 12.84 22.06 -13.86
CA HIS A 401 11.98 22.41 -14.99
C HIS A 401 10.91 21.35 -15.25
N ARG A 402 10.90 20.27 -14.46
CA ARG A 402 10.01 19.14 -14.67
C ARG A 402 8.57 19.53 -14.36
N LEU A 403 7.65 19.17 -15.23
CA LEU A 403 6.23 19.32 -14.93
C LEU A 403 5.84 18.44 -13.74
N GLY A 404 5.00 18.98 -12.86
CA GLY A 404 4.56 18.28 -11.65
C GLY A 404 5.36 18.63 -10.41
N SER A 405 6.47 19.38 -10.53
CA SER A 405 7.27 19.86 -9.39
C SER A 405 6.50 20.82 -8.50
N LYS A 406 5.49 21.55 -9.02
CA LYS A 406 4.56 22.34 -8.21
C LYS A 406 3.22 21.64 -7.96
N GLY A 407 3.15 20.35 -8.29
CA GLY A 407 1.95 19.52 -8.18
C GLY A 407 1.35 19.13 -9.53
N ALA A 408 0.50 18.10 -9.50
CA ALA A 408 -0.06 17.45 -10.69
C ALA A 408 -0.86 18.40 -11.61
N HIS A 409 -1.36 19.52 -11.10
CA HIS A 409 -2.12 20.50 -11.89
C HIS A 409 -1.34 21.03 -13.11
N GLU A 410 -0.01 21.17 -13.02
CA GLU A 410 0.83 21.59 -14.15
C GLU A 410 0.79 20.58 -15.30
N ILE A 411 0.69 19.29 -14.98
CA ILE A 411 0.57 18.21 -15.96
C ILE A 411 -0.85 18.19 -16.54
N LYS A 412 -1.88 18.33 -15.69
CA LYS A 412 -3.29 18.23 -16.10
C LYS A 412 -3.73 19.28 -17.11
N VAL A 413 -3.13 20.47 -17.08
CA VAL A 413 -3.42 21.57 -18.02
C VAL A 413 -2.65 21.47 -19.34
N HIS A 414 -1.77 20.49 -19.49
CA HIS A 414 -0.98 20.34 -20.71
C HIS A 414 -1.89 20.06 -21.92
N PRO A 415 -1.67 20.70 -23.09
CA PRO A 415 -2.54 20.57 -24.27
C PRO A 415 -2.75 19.13 -24.76
N TRP A 416 -1.79 18.23 -24.49
CA TRP A 416 -1.90 16.81 -24.81
C TRP A 416 -3.10 16.12 -24.13
N PHE A 417 -3.57 16.62 -22.97
CA PHE A 417 -4.75 16.09 -22.28
C PHE A 417 -6.07 16.75 -22.71
N LYS A 418 -6.08 17.49 -23.83
CA LYS A 418 -7.31 18.11 -24.34
C LYS A 418 -8.42 17.07 -24.49
N GLY A 419 -9.56 17.34 -23.86
CA GLY A 419 -10.74 16.46 -23.88
C GLY A 419 -10.85 15.48 -22.72
N ILE A 420 -9.84 15.39 -21.85
CA ILE A 420 -9.93 14.59 -20.61
C ILE A 420 -10.76 15.32 -19.57
N ASP A 421 -11.76 14.61 -19.03
CA ASP A 421 -12.50 15.02 -17.84
C ASP A 421 -11.92 14.32 -16.61
N TRP A 422 -11.06 15.03 -15.89
CA TRP A 422 -10.30 14.50 -14.75
C TRP A 422 -11.17 14.01 -13.58
N ASP A 423 -12.37 14.59 -13.41
CA ASP A 423 -13.27 14.23 -12.30
C ASP A 423 -14.12 13.01 -12.63
N ARG A 424 -14.32 12.74 -13.93
CA ARG A 424 -15.20 11.66 -14.41
C ARG A 424 -14.48 10.52 -15.10
N ILE A 425 -13.16 10.55 -15.26
CA ILE A 425 -12.40 9.53 -16.01
C ILE A 425 -12.68 8.08 -15.54
N TYR A 426 -12.79 7.86 -14.22
CA TYR A 426 -13.13 6.55 -13.63
C TYR A 426 -14.61 6.13 -13.78
N HIS A 427 -15.44 7.00 -14.36
CA HIS A 427 -16.84 6.71 -14.70
C HIS A 427 -17.06 6.63 -16.21
N MET A 428 -16.02 6.90 -17.01
CA MET A 428 -16.05 6.76 -18.46
C MET A 428 -15.68 5.34 -18.85
N ASP A 429 -16.04 4.91 -20.06
CA ASP A 429 -15.55 3.63 -20.58
C ASP A 429 -14.02 3.70 -20.77
N ALA A 430 -13.32 2.66 -20.29
CA ALA A 430 -11.88 2.57 -20.43
C ALA A 430 -11.45 2.39 -21.89
N ALA A 431 -10.25 2.88 -22.22
CA ALA A 431 -9.71 2.80 -23.57
C ALA A 431 -9.49 1.36 -24.06
N PHE A 432 -9.23 0.42 -23.14
CA PHE A 432 -9.13 -1.00 -23.43
C PHE A 432 -9.82 -1.80 -22.32
N ILE A 433 -10.77 -2.66 -22.72
CA ILE A 433 -11.46 -3.57 -21.81
C ILE A 433 -10.80 -4.95 -21.91
N PRO A 434 -10.20 -5.48 -20.83
CA PRO A 434 -9.56 -6.78 -20.86
C PRO A 434 -10.59 -7.91 -21.02
N GLU A 435 -10.22 -8.95 -21.76
CA GLU A 435 -11.02 -10.17 -21.81
C GLU A 435 -10.90 -10.88 -20.44
N VAL A 436 -12.02 -11.10 -19.77
CA VAL A 436 -12.10 -11.79 -18.48
C VAL A 436 -13.28 -12.75 -18.52
N LYS A 437 -13.01 -14.05 -18.43
CA LYS A 437 -14.01 -15.12 -18.59
C LYS A 437 -14.79 -15.40 -17.31
N ASP A 438 -14.09 -15.40 -16.18
CA ASP A 438 -14.65 -15.69 -14.86
C ASP A 438 -13.85 -15.01 -13.75
N GLU A 439 -14.29 -15.17 -12.49
CA GLU A 439 -13.71 -14.51 -11.31
C GLU A 439 -12.30 -15.00 -10.94
N LEU A 440 -11.85 -16.13 -11.49
CA LEU A 440 -10.53 -16.71 -11.27
C LEU A 440 -9.64 -16.63 -12.53
N ASP A 441 -10.08 -15.93 -13.56
CA ASP A 441 -9.41 -15.89 -14.85
C ASP A 441 -8.05 -15.19 -14.78
N THR A 442 -6.99 -15.98 -14.91
CA THR A 442 -5.60 -15.52 -14.90
C THR A 442 -5.01 -15.27 -16.28
N GLN A 443 -5.81 -15.26 -17.35
CA GLN A 443 -5.25 -15.15 -18.71
C GLN A 443 -4.48 -13.87 -18.96
N ASN A 444 -4.75 -12.80 -18.20
CA ASN A 444 -4.06 -11.51 -18.29
C ASN A 444 -2.79 -11.41 -17.44
N PHE A 445 -2.39 -12.50 -16.79
CA PHE A 445 -1.15 -12.60 -16.02
C PHE A 445 -0.13 -13.51 -16.71
N GLU A 446 1.15 -13.30 -16.41
CA GLU A 446 2.19 -14.25 -16.79
C GLU A 446 1.98 -15.58 -16.07
N LYS A 447 2.17 -16.70 -16.79
CA LYS A 447 2.01 -18.04 -16.23
C LYS A 447 3.31 -18.45 -15.53
N PHE A 448 3.23 -18.76 -14.24
CA PHE A 448 4.35 -19.24 -13.46
C PHE A 448 4.38 -20.78 -13.41
N GLU A 449 5.56 -21.38 -13.60
CA GLU A 449 5.74 -22.82 -13.40
C GLU A 449 5.60 -23.17 -11.91
N GLU A 450 4.53 -23.87 -11.55
CA GLU A 450 4.31 -24.33 -10.18
C GLU A 450 5.21 -25.53 -9.88
N SER A 451 6.20 -25.35 -9.01
CA SER A 451 6.95 -26.47 -8.46
C SER A 451 6.05 -27.22 -7.47
N GLU A 452 5.64 -28.45 -7.78
CA GLU A 452 4.72 -29.31 -7.01
C GLU A 452 5.08 -29.50 -5.51
N HIS A 453 6.25 -29.04 -5.08
CA HIS A 453 6.83 -29.29 -3.76
C HIS A 453 6.43 -28.26 -2.68
N GLN A 454 5.66 -27.21 -3.01
CA GLN A 454 5.29 -26.16 -2.04
C GLN A 454 3.85 -26.24 -1.49
N ILE A 455 3.01 -27.18 -1.94
CA ILE A 455 1.60 -27.31 -1.50
C ILE A 455 1.47 -28.16 -0.22
N LYS A 456 2.57 -28.50 0.46
CA LYS A 456 2.48 -29.15 1.78
C LYS A 456 2.36 -28.10 2.87
N SER A 457 1.13 -27.86 3.33
CA SER A 457 0.86 -27.22 4.61
C SER A 457 1.38 -28.12 5.75
N SER A 458 2.66 -28.00 6.07
CA SER A 458 3.15 -28.31 7.43
C SER A 458 2.97 -27.03 8.24
N SER A 459 2.42 -26.99 9.44
CA SER A 459 2.07 -28.02 10.42
C SER A 459 1.08 -27.40 11.43
N ARG A 460 0.25 -28.25 12.04
CA ARG A 460 -0.72 -27.96 13.11
C ARG A 460 -0.26 -26.88 14.10
N SER A 461 -0.86 -25.70 14.04
CA SER A 461 -0.78 -24.67 15.10
C SER A 461 -1.84 -24.93 16.16
N GLY A 462 -1.48 -25.78 17.13
CA GLY A 462 -2.23 -25.91 18.39
C GLY A 462 -2.17 -24.64 19.26
N PRO A 463 -2.90 -24.59 20.39
CA PRO A 463 -3.21 -23.36 21.11
C PRO A 463 -1.98 -22.68 21.73
N TRP A 464 -1.74 -21.44 21.31
CA TRP A 464 -1.16 -20.29 22.02
C TRP A 464 -0.44 -20.53 23.36
N ARG A 465 0.89 -20.61 23.30
CA ARG A 465 1.82 -19.92 24.23
C ARG A 465 3.27 -20.09 23.76
N ARG A 466 3.76 -19.17 22.92
CA ARG A 466 5.21 -18.94 22.79
C ARG A 466 5.44 -17.43 22.79
N MET A 467 6.39 -16.99 23.62
CA MET A 467 6.89 -15.62 23.66
C MET A 467 7.16 -15.09 22.25
N LEU A 468 6.92 -13.78 22.03
CA LEU A 468 7.34 -13.06 20.82
C LEU A 468 8.77 -13.47 20.48
N SER A 469 8.96 -14.12 19.34
CA SER A 469 10.32 -14.42 18.88
C SER A 469 11.01 -13.08 18.55
N SER A 470 12.34 -13.05 18.59
CA SER A 470 13.11 -11.85 18.21
C SER A 470 12.71 -11.33 16.81
N LYS A 471 12.29 -12.23 15.91
CA LYS A 471 11.82 -11.89 14.56
C LYS A 471 10.48 -11.16 14.56
N ASP A 472 9.58 -11.47 15.50
CA ASP A 472 8.23 -10.90 15.55
C ASP A 472 8.20 -9.49 16.15
N ILE A 473 9.23 -9.12 16.92
CA ILE A 473 9.39 -7.78 17.49
C ILE A 473 9.40 -6.71 16.38
N ASN A 474 10.03 -7.02 15.24
CA ASN A 474 10.15 -6.08 14.12
C ASN A 474 8.84 -5.88 13.34
N PHE A 475 7.86 -6.76 13.53
CA PHE A 475 6.57 -6.76 12.83
C PHE A 475 5.37 -6.57 13.79
N VAL A 476 5.63 -6.05 14.99
CA VAL A 476 4.57 -5.65 15.93
C VAL A 476 3.67 -4.61 15.28
N GLY A 477 2.35 -4.82 15.41
CA GLY A 477 1.34 -3.96 14.81
C GLY A 477 1.04 -4.23 13.34
N TYR A 478 1.72 -5.19 12.68
CA TYR A 478 1.49 -5.48 11.26
C TYR A 478 0.06 -5.89 10.93
N THR A 479 -0.65 -6.54 11.86
CA THR A 479 -2.03 -7.00 11.67
C THR A 479 -2.98 -5.81 11.55
N TYR A 480 -3.68 -5.73 10.42
CA TYR A 480 -4.71 -4.73 10.12
C TYR A 480 -5.94 -5.44 9.57
N LYS A 481 -7.15 -4.96 9.89
CA LYS A 481 -8.40 -5.48 9.33
C LYS A 481 -9.32 -4.30 9.04
N ASN A 482 -9.65 -4.10 7.77
CA ASN A 482 -10.55 -3.05 7.34
C ASN A 482 -12.01 -3.49 7.56
N PHE A 483 -12.57 -3.14 8.71
CA PHE A 483 -13.90 -3.60 9.10
C PHE A 483 -15.04 -2.94 8.32
N GLU A 484 -14.81 -1.75 7.73
CA GLU A 484 -15.81 -1.00 6.96
C GLU A 484 -16.03 -1.59 5.57
N ILE A 485 -14.98 -2.18 4.99
CA ILE A 485 -15.01 -2.73 3.63
C ILE A 485 -15.41 -4.21 3.62
N VAL A 486 -15.02 -4.96 4.65
CA VAL A 486 -15.38 -6.38 4.78
C VAL A 486 -16.87 -6.56 5.11
N ASN A 487 -17.57 -5.49 5.52
CA ASN A 487 -19.00 -5.53 5.74
C ASN A 487 -19.66 -4.18 5.43
N ASP A 488 -20.42 -4.12 4.33
CA ASP A 488 -21.34 -3.01 4.05
C ASP A 488 -22.52 -3.08 5.04
N TYR A 489 -22.32 -2.62 6.27
CA TYR A 489 -23.30 -2.67 7.35
C TYR A 489 -24.29 -1.52 7.24
N GLN A 490 -25.16 -1.56 6.24
CA GLN A 490 -26.36 -0.71 6.25
C GLN A 490 -27.32 -1.24 7.31
N VAL A 491 -27.64 -0.41 8.30
CA VAL A 491 -28.75 -0.66 9.25
C VAL A 491 -30.05 -0.62 8.43
N PRO A 492 -30.83 -1.72 8.35
CA PRO A 492 -32.12 -1.71 7.68
C PRO A 492 -33.02 -0.62 8.31
N GLY A 493 -33.61 0.25 7.49
CA GLY A 493 -34.47 1.37 7.92
C GLY A 493 -33.84 2.78 7.84
N MET A 494 -32.50 2.92 7.79
CA MET A 494 -31.89 4.26 7.61
C MET A 494 -32.00 4.80 6.17
N ALA A 495 -32.09 3.94 5.15
CA ALA A 495 -32.28 4.34 3.76
C ALA A 495 -33.70 4.88 3.49
N GLU A 496 -34.70 4.40 4.22
CA GLU A 496 -36.11 4.81 4.08
C GLU A 496 -36.39 6.17 4.75
N LEU A 497 -35.70 6.47 5.85
CA LEU A 497 -35.75 7.78 6.52
C LEU A 497 -35.12 8.91 5.70
N LYS A 498 -34.16 8.60 4.80
CA LYS A 498 -33.57 9.59 3.88
C LYS A 498 -34.54 10.03 2.77
N LYS A 499 -35.54 9.22 2.40
CA LYS A 499 -36.51 9.55 1.34
C LYS A 499 -37.64 10.48 1.79
N LYS A 500 -37.84 10.70 3.10
CA LYS A 500 -38.90 11.57 3.65
C LYS A 500 -38.47 13.03 3.93
N LYS A 501 -37.40 13.53 3.30
CA LYS A 501 -37.04 14.97 3.35
C LYS A 501 -37.20 15.65 1.99
N ASN A 502 -38.45 15.73 1.51
CA ASN A 502 -38.88 16.88 0.72
C ASN A 502 -39.91 17.65 1.55
N LYS A 503 -39.48 18.80 2.08
CA LYS A 503 -40.32 19.71 2.88
C LYS A 503 -41.54 20.16 2.06
N PRO A 504 -42.77 20.12 2.59
CA PRO A 504 -43.75 21.16 2.29
C PRO A 504 -43.51 22.35 3.24
N LYS A 505 -43.57 23.56 2.68
CA LYS A 505 -43.45 24.83 3.41
C LYS A 505 -44.52 24.95 4.51
N ARG A 506 -44.15 25.46 5.69
CA ARG A 506 -45.09 25.92 6.73
C ARG A 506 -45.98 27.05 6.17
N PRO A 507 -47.31 26.96 6.26
CA PRO A 507 -48.16 28.14 6.32
C PRO A 507 -48.10 28.75 7.74
N THR A 508 -48.09 30.06 7.83
CA THR A 508 -48.10 30.86 9.06
C THR A 508 -49.49 30.88 9.72
N ILE A 509 -49.53 31.04 11.04
CA ILE A 509 -50.73 31.24 11.87
C ILE A 509 -51.36 32.61 11.55
N LYS A 510 -52.03 32.70 10.39
CA LYS A 510 -52.93 33.80 10.03
C LYS A 510 -54.00 33.39 9.00
N SER A 511 -54.41 32.12 8.99
CA SER A 511 -55.51 31.65 8.13
C SER A 511 -56.47 30.66 8.82
N LEU A 512 -56.56 30.68 10.15
CA LEU A 512 -57.51 29.86 10.92
C LEU A 512 -58.79 30.61 11.30
N PHE A 513 -58.93 31.88 10.90
CA PHE A 513 -60.14 32.67 11.11
C PHE A 513 -60.32 33.64 9.94
N GLU A 514 -60.90 33.18 8.84
CA GLU A 514 -61.74 33.98 7.95
C GLU A 514 -62.51 33.01 7.04
N GLU A 515 -63.83 33.20 7.01
CA GLU A 515 -64.86 32.32 6.47
C GLU A 515 -64.83 32.24 4.93
N GLU A 516 -65.30 31.13 4.37
CA GLU A 516 -65.61 31.01 2.95
C GLU A 516 -66.62 32.09 2.49
N PRO A 517 -66.52 32.52 1.22
CA PRO A 517 -67.62 32.17 0.34
C PRO A 517 -67.15 31.72 -1.06
N GLY A 518 -67.57 30.52 -1.46
CA GLY A 518 -68.58 30.35 -2.51
C GLY A 518 -68.16 30.46 -3.98
N GLN A 519 -68.59 29.45 -4.76
CA GLN A 519 -68.98 29.50 -6.18
C GLN A 519 -67.84 29.85 -7.18
N GLU A 520 -67.74 29.32 -8.40
CA GLU A 520 -68.61 28.53 -9.25
C GLU A 520 -67.76 28.01 -10.44
N SER A 521 -68.15 26.86 -10.97
CA SER A 521 -68.04 26.40 -12.37
C SER A 521 -67.12 27.14 -13.36
N SER A 522 -66.19 26.40 -13.98
CA SER A 522 -66.37 25.74 -15.30
C SER A 522 -65.11 25.01 -15.73
#